data_AF-A0A920UJ83-F1
#
_entry.id   AF-A0A920UJ83-F1
#
_cell.length_a   1.000
_cell.length_b   1.000
_cell.length_c   1.000
_cell.angle_alpha   90.00
_cell.angle_beta   90.00
_cell.angle_gamma   90.00
#
_symmetry.space_group_name_H-M   'P 1'
#
loop_
_entity.id
_entity.type
_entity.pdbx_description
1 polymer ?
#
loop_
_entity_poly.entity_id
_entity_poly.type
_entity_poly.pdbx_seq_one_letter_code
_entity_poly.pdbx_strand_id
1 'polypeptide(L)'
;MIVGGGPSGLAAALAAVEEGKQVLLLDDNSELGGHSLHSIAQVDNCKKEKLNGFPEYQAIQKLIDELLNFRTLGNISKLKCVWAL
;
A
#
# COMPACT_ATOMS: atom_id res chain seq x y z
N MET A 1 13.41 -1.06 -2.37
CA MET A 1 12.67 -2.34 -2.33
C MET A 1 12.04 -2.44 -0.95
N ILE A 2 10.76 -2.83 -0.89
CA ILE A 2 9.98 -3.00 0.33
C ILE A 2 9.39 -4.41 0.30
N VAL A 3 9.46 -5.11 1.43
CA VAL A 3 8.92 -6.47 1.60
C VAL A 3 7.85 -6.41 2.69
N GLY A 4 6.69 -6.97 2.39
CA GLY A 4 5.45 -6.83 3.15
C GLY A 4 4.59 -5.68 2.63
N GLY A 5 3.36 -5.99 2.25
CA GLY A 5 2.33 -5.11 1.71
C GLY A 5 1.19 -4.84 2.70
N GLY A 6 1.44 -4.98 3.99
CA GLY A 6 0.56 -4.49 5.06
C GLY A 6 0.61 -2.95 5.20
N PRO A 7 -0.02 -2.39 6.24
CA PRO A 7 -0.13 -0.94 6.45
C PRO A 7 1.22 -0.21 6.48
N SER A 8 2.22 -0.77 7.16
CA SER A 8 3.56 -0.18 7.26
C SER A 8 4.31 -0.20 5.93
N GLY A 9 4.24 -1.30 5.19
CA GLY A 9 4.89 -1.46 3.90
C GLY A 9 4.28 -0.59 2.81
N LEU A 10 2.94 -0.49 2.78
CA LEU A 10 2.23 0.42 1.88
C LEU A 10 2.57 1.89 2.18
N ALA A 11 2.64 2.28 3.45
CA ALA A 11 3.05 3.63 3.83
C ALA A 11 4.51 3.93 3.40
N ALA A 12 5.42 2.97 3.58
CA ALA A 12 6.81 3.12 3.16
C ALA A 12 6.95 3.21 1.62
N ALA A 13 6.20 2.37 0.90
CA ALA A 13 6.15 2.41 -0.55
C ALA A 13 5.61 3.76 -1.04
N LEU A 14 4.55 4.26 -0.41
CA LEU A 14 3.90 5.51 -0.78
C LEU A 14 4.84 6.71 -0.58
N ALA A 15 5.49 6.81 0.58
CA ALA A 15 6.47 7.87 0.83
C ALA A 15 7.61 7.85 -0.20
N ALA A 16 8.11 6.66 -0.55
CA ALA A 16 9.19 6.54 -1.53
C ALA A 16 8.75 6.93 -2.95
N VAL A 17 7.53 6.58 -3.40
CA VAL A 17 7.03 7.03 -4.71
C VAL A 17 6.68 8.52 -4.74
N GLU A 18 6.22 9.09 -3.62
CA GLU A 18 5.99 10.53 -3.47
C GLU A 18 7.30 11.33 -3.61
N GLU A 19 8.43 10.75 -3.19
CA GLU A 19 9.78 11.28 -3.44
C GLU A 19 10.30 11.04 -4.87
N GLY A 20 9.47 10.48 -5.77
CA GLY A 20 9.83 10.19 -7.15
C GLY A 20 10.75 8.97 -7.33
N LYS A 21 10.89 8.13 -6.29
CA LYS A 21 11.73 6.93 -6.36
C LYS A 21 10.96 5.77 -6.99
N GLN A 22 11.68 4.94 -7.74
CA GLN A 22 11.13 3.66 -8.19
C GLN A 22 11.10 2.65 -7.03
N VAL A 23 9.93 2.10 -6.78
CA VAL A 23 9.69 1.19 -5.67
C VAL A 23 9.26 -0.17 -6.19
N LEU A 24 9.96 -1.21 -5.72
CA LEU A 24 9.52 -2.59 -5.81
C LEU A 24 8.90 -2.99 -4.46
N LEU A 25 7.59 -3.22 -4.44
CA LEU A 25 6.83 -3.73 -3.31
C LEU A 25 6.54 -5.22 -3.53
N LEU A 26 6.93 -6.06 -2.58
CA LEU A 26 6.75 -7.51 -2.61
C LEU A 26 5.93 -7.93 -1.38
N ASP A 27 4.95 -8.79 -1.57
CA ASP A 27 4.16 -9.42 -0.52
C ASP A 27 3.97 -10.89 -0.89
N ASP A 28 3.98 -11.78 0.11
CA ASP A 28 3.73 -13.21 -0.05
C ASP A 28 2.24 -13.56 -0.04
N ASN A 29 1.36 -12.65 0.36
CA ASN A 29 -0.08 -12.81 0.26
C ASN A 29 -0.61 -12.56 -1.17
N SER A 30 -1.73 -13.21 -1.50
CA SER A 30 -2.42 -12.97 -2.78
C SER A 30 -3.00 -11.56 -2.89
N GLU A 31 -3.28 -10.91 -1.76
CA GLU A 31 -3.84 -9.56 -1.68
C GLU A 31 -3.00 -8.69 -0.74
N LEU A 32 -2.77 -7.44 -1.15
CA LEU A 32 -2.11 -6.43 -0.31
C LEU A 32 -3.03 -5.94 0.79
N GLY A 33 -2.45 -5.53 1.91
CA GLY A 33 -3.15 -4.96 3.06
C GLY A 33 -2.97 -5.75 4.35
N GLY A 34 -2.50 -7.00 4.25
CA GLY A 34 -2.18 -7.85 5.40
C GLY A 34 -3.34 -7.96 6.39
N HIS A 35 -3.05 -7.84 7.68
CA HIS A 35 -4.05 -7.93 8.75
C HIS A 35 -5.14 -6.86 8.68
N SER A 36 -4.87 -5.69 8.09
CA SER A 36 -5.83 -4.59 8.01
C SER A 36 -7.02 -4.88 7.10
N LEU A 37 -6.92 -5.86 6.19
CA LEU A 37 -8.06 -6.30 5.36
C LEU A 37 -9.22 -6.88 6.18
N HIS A 38 -8.90 -7.46 7.33
CA HIS A 38 -9.89 -8.10 8.22
C HIS A 38 -10.24 -7.23 9.42
N SER A 39 -9.68 -6.02 9.50
CA SER A 39 -9.89 -5.12 10.60
C SER A 39 -11.02 -4.14 10.32
N ILE A 40 -11.89 -3.98 11.33
CA ILE A 40 -12.96 -2.98 11.35
C ILE A 40 -12.60 -1.76 12.20
N ALA A 41 -11.38 -1.72 12.75
CA ALA A 41 -10.90 -0.58 13.51
C ALA A 41 -10.90 0.68 12.64
N GLN A 42 -11.20 1.82 13.25
CA GLN A 42 -11.09 3.10 12.55
C GLN A 42 -9.63 3.57 12.58
N VAL A 43 -9.21 4.16 11.47
CA VAL A 43 -7.94 4.85 11.41
C VAL A 43 -8.13 6.21 12.08
N ASP A 44 -7.36 6.44 13.14
CA ASP A 44 -7.35 7.71 13.86
C ASP A 44 -5.90 8.21 13.99
N ASN A 45 -5.73 9.53 14.02
CA ASN A 45 -4.43 10.18 14.21
C ASN A 45 -3.34 9.75 13.19
N CYS A 46 -3.73 9.39 11.96
CA CYS A 46 -2.80 9.13 10.87
C CYS A 46 -2.27 10.45 10.29
N LYS A 47 -0.97 10.46 9.89
CA LYS A 47 -0.35 11.58 9.19
C LYS A 47 -1.09 11.95 7.89
N LYS A 48 -1.71 10.98 7.23
CA LYS A 48 -2.61 11.23 6.11
C LYS A 48 -4.02 11.41 6.65
N GLU A 49 -4.38 12.66 6.96
CA GLU A 49 -5.70 13.03 7.50
C GLU A 49 -6.87 12.53 6.64
N LYS A 50 -6.67 12.38 5.33
CA LYS A 50 -7.65 11.83 4.38
C LYS A 50 -8.05 10.37 4.67
N LEU A 51 -7.27 9.65 5.47
CA LEU A 51 -7.53 8.27 5.87
C LEU A 51 -8.22 8.21 7.25
N ASN A 52 -8.20 9.29 8.03
CA ASN A 52 -8.80 9.30 9.35
C ASN A 52 -10.33 9.18 9.26
N GLY A 53 -10.93 8.45 10.20
CA GLY A 53 -12.37 8.19 10.26
C GLY A 53 -12.85 7.09 9.31
N PHE A 54 -11.99 6.57 8.43
CA PHE A 54 -12.30 5.37 7.64
C PHE A 54 -11.91 4.10 8.41
N PRO A 55 -12.64 2.99 8.21
CA PRO A 55 -12.17 1.67 8.63
C PRO A 55 -10.82 1.32 8.01
N GLU A 56 -9.97 0.61 8.74
CA GLU A 56 -8.62 0.23 8.31
C GLU A 56 -8.61 -0.46 6.94
N TYR A 57 -9.53 -1.40 6.69
CA TYR A 57 -9.62 -2.06 5.38
C TYR A 57 -9.83 -1.04 4.24
N GLN A 58 -10.69 -0.04 4.45
CA GLN A 58 -11.03 0.95 3.43
C GLN A 58 -9.89 1.96 3.23
N ALA A 59 -9.23 2.37 4.31
CA ALA A 59 -8.05 3.22 4.26
C ALA A 59 -6.91 2.56 3.49
N ILE A 60 -6.70 1.26 3.70
CA ILE A 60 -5.68 0.47 3.02
C ILE A 60 -5.98 0.32 1.54
N GLN A 61 -7.24 0.05 1.17
CA GLN A 61 -7.63 0.01 -0.25
C GLN A 61 -7.39 1.35 -0.96
N LYS A 62 -7.63 2.48 -0.29
CA LYS A 62 -7.28 3.81 -0.84
C LYS A 62 -5.78 3.98 -1.05
N LEU A 63 -4.96 3.52 -0.11
CA LEU A 63 -3.50 3.52 -0.20
C LEU A 63 -2.99 2.69 -1.40
N ILE A 64 -3.58 1.50 -1.59
CA ILE A 64 -3.27 0.63 -2.73
C ILE A 64 -3.66 1.29 -4.05
N ASP A 65 -4.86 1.87 -4.13
CA ASP A 65 -5.32 2.60 -5.33
C ASP A 65 -4.40 3.79 -5.65
N GLU A 66 -4.00 4.57 -4.64
CA GLU A 66 -3.06 5.68 -4.79
C GLU A 66 -1.72 5.20 -5.35
N LEU A 67 -1.15 4.12 -4.81
CA LEU A 67 0.06 3.49 -5.32
C LEU A 67 -0.10 2.99 -6.77
N LEU A 68 -1.24 2.39 -7.12
CA LEU A 68 -1.50 1.92 -8.48
C LEU A 68 -1.63 3.08 -9.47
N ASN A 69 -2.15 4.24 -9.06
CA ASN A 69 -2.17 5.43 -9.91
C ASN A 69 -0.75 5.92 -10.27
N PHE A 70 0.22 5.82 -9.35
CA PHE A 70 1.64 6.10 -9.66
C PHE A 70 2.25 5.09 -10.65
N ARG A 71 1.74 3.85 -10.71
CA ARG A 71 2.18 2.83 -11.67
C ARG A 71 1.83 3.23 -13.10
N THR A 72 0.64 3.76 -13.32
CA THR A 72 0.16 4.21 -14.64
C THR A 72 0.98 5.38 -15.19
N LEU A 73 1.61 6.15 -14.30
CA LEU A 73 2.48 7.28 -14.62
C LEU A 73 3.95 6.88 -14.88
N GLY A 74 4.29 5.59 -14.89
CA GLY A 74 5.59 5.08 -15.33
C GLY A 74 6.66 4.94 -14.23
N ASN A 75 6.34 5.19 -12.95
CA ASN A 75 7.31 5.19 -11.84
C ASN A 75 7.38 3.89 -11.02
N ILE A 76 6.52 2.90 -11.27
CA ILE A 76 6.54 1.62 -10.52
C ILE A 76 6.93 0.47 -11.46
N SER A 77 8.23 0.20 -11.47
CA SER A 77 8.83 -0.94 -12.17
C SER A 77 8.46 -2.25 -11.45
N LYS A 78 7.38 -2.89 -11.93
CA LYS A 78 6.90 -4.25 -11.59
C LYS A 78 6.47 -4.48 -10.12
N LEU A 79 5.17 -4.34 -9.84
CA LEU A 79 4.52 -5.24 -8.88
C LEU A 79 4.47 -6.64 -9.51
N LYS A 80 5.33 -7.55 -9.05
CA LYS A 80 5.13 -8.99 -9.27
C LYS A 80 4.60 -9.55 -7.96
N CYS A 81 3.32 -9.94 -7.91
CA CYS A 81 2.91 -10.99 -6.99
C CYS A 81 3.75 -12.22 -7.35
N VAL A 82 4.66 -12.62 -6.48
CA VAL A 82 5.47 -13.83 -6.67
C VAL A 82 4.67 -15.02 -6.15
N TRP A 83 3.65 -15.44 -6.90
CA TRP A 83 3.04 -16.77 -6.80
C TRP A 83 2.70 -17.25 -8.21
N ALA A 84 3.72 -17.68 -8.94
CA ALA A 84 3.65 -18.57 -10.10
C ALA A 84 5.09 -19.01 -10.43
N LEU A 85 5.63 -19.90 -9.60
CA LEU A 85 6.56 -20.93 -10.06
C LEU A 85 5.77 -22.23 -10.14
#